data_AF-A0A9X3SYE3-F1
#
_entry.id   AF-A0A9X3SYE3-F1
#
_cell.length_a   1.000
_cell.length_b   1.000
_cell.length_c   1.000
_cell.angle_alpha   90.00
_cell.angle_beta   90.00
_cell.angle_gamma   90.00
#
_symmetry.space_group_name_H-M   'P 1'
#
loop_
_entity.id
_entity.type
_entity.pdbx_description
1 polymer ?
#
loop_
_entity_poly.entity_id
_entity_poly.type
_entity_poly.pdbx_seq_one_letter_code
_entity_poly.pdbx_strand_id
1 'polypeptide(L)'
;MTILLSVLLSLSLLASGAWAQADSSGIRWDQLSPQEQRTLKRFGDRWDDFPAARQERLRRGADRWSQMSPEERRSAKHNFRKWKQLSPEQQERVRKRFERFRQLPGEEQRRLRATRQWFKSQPPERRQELRKKWQGMSPQERHRFRREFESHRPGKRAIPPDRERRRHQRPRR
;
A
#
# COMPACT_ATOMS: atom_id res chain seq x y z
N MET A 1 4.22 15.59 -56.95
CA MET A 1 3.56 16.30 -58.06
C MET A 1 2.17 15.67 -58.21
N THR A 2 1.12 16.40 -57.80
CA THR A 2 -0.28 16.39 -58.33
C THR A 2 -0.96 15.02 -58.52
N ILE A 3 -1.77 14.49 -57.57
CA ILE A 3 -3.24 14.67 -57.34
C ILE A 3 -4.08 14.35 -58.61
N LEU A 4 -5.00 13.36 -58.65
CA LEU A 4 -6.45 13.42 -58.29
C LEU A 4 -7.14 12.06 -58.62
N LEU A 5 -7.88 11.42 -57.69
CA LEU A 5 -9.38 11.31 -57.62
C LEU A 5 -10.01 10.34 -58.65
N SER A 6 -10.94 9.39 -58.38
CA SER A 6 -12.07 9.29 -57.43
C SER A 6 -12.50 7.80 -57.28
N VAL A 7 -12.77 7.27 -56.08
CA VAL A 7 -14.06 6.96 -55.41
C VAL A 7 -15.01 5.95 -56.12
N LEU A 8 -15.57 5.05 -55.30
CA LEU A 8 -16.63 4.03 -55.49
C LEU A 8 -16.04 2.64 -55.76
N LEU A 9 -16.34 1.57 -55.02
CA LEU A 9 -17.61 1.19 -54.42
C LEU A 9 -17.37 0.14 -53.31
N SER A 10 -18.13 0.26 -52.24
CA SER A 10 -18.11 -0.58 -51.03
C SER A 10 -18.30 -2.07 -51.32
N LEU A 11 -17.48 -2.92 -50.71
CA LEU A 11 -17.84 -4.31 -50.42
C LEU A 11 -17.48 -4.64 -48.98
N SER A 12 -18.49 -4.53 -48.12
CA SER A 12 -18.46 -4.97 -46.73
C SER A 12 -18.35 -6.49 -46.70
N LEU A 13 -17.17 -7.01 -46.36
CA LEU A 13 -17.04 -8.35 -45.79
C LEU A 13 -16.77 -8.22 -44.30
N LEU A 14 -17.73 -8.74 -43.55
CA LEU A 14 -17.81 -8.81 -42.10
C LEU A 14 -16.59 -9.54 -41.51
N ALA A 15 -15.57 -8.78 -41.11
CA ALA A 15 -14.72 -9.20 -40.00
C ALA A 15 -15.36 -8.61 -38.74
N SER A 16 -16.22 -9.42 -38.11
CA SER A 16 -16.83 -9.14 -36.81
C SER A 16 -15.77 -8.58 -35.87
N GLY A 17 -15.89 -7.28 -35.59
CA GLY A 17 -15.14 -6.61 -34.54
C GLY A 17 -15.53 -7.19 -33.20
N ALA A 18 -14.95 -8.32 -32.84
CA ALA A 18 -14.75 -8.70 -31.45
C ALA A 18 -13.53 -7.92 -30.91
N TRP A 19 -13.55 -6.59 -31.06
CA TRP A 19 -13.01 -5.76 -30.01
C TRP A 19 -13.94 -6.05 -28.85
N ALA A 20 -13.50 -6.91 -27.92
CA ALA A 20 -14.21 -7.11 -26.68
C ALA A 20 -14.56 -5.71 -26.15
N GLN A 21 -15.84 -5.33 -26.24
CA GLN A 21 -16.41 -4.34 -25.34
C GLN A 21 -16.28 -4.98 -23.98
N ALA A 22 -15.09 -4.84 -23.37
CA ALA A 22 -14.92 -5.05 -21.96
C ALA A 22 -15.96 -4.13 -21.34
N ASP A 23 -17.03 -4.72 -20.79
CA ASP A 23 -18.14 -4.03 -20.18
C ASP A 23 -17.63 -2.80 -19.43
N SER A 24 -17.81 -1.63 -20.04
CA SER A 24 -17.45 -0.35 -19.45
C SER A 24 -18.53 0.02 -18.43
N SER A 25 -18.76 -0.85 -17.45
CA SER A 25 -19.48 -0.54 -16.22
C SER A 25 -18.55 0.18 -15.24
N GLY A 26 -17.77 1.12 -15.78
CA GLY A 26 -16.94 2.05 -15.02
C GLY A 26 -17.78 3.15 -14.38
N ILE A 27 -17.26 3.75 -13.32
CA ILE A 27 -17.89 4.91 -12.68
C ILE A 27 -17.61 6.10 -13.59
N ARG A 28 -18.64 6.83 -14.03
CA ARG A 28 -18.46 8.02 -14.87
C ARG A 28 -17.83 9.16 -14.08
N TRP A 29 -17.11 10.06 -14.75
CA TRP A 29 -16.48 11.21 -14.09
C TRP A 29 -17.47 12.06 -13.26
N ASP A 30 -18.67 12.27 -13.79
CA ASP A 30 -19.75 13.03 -13.16
C ASP A 30 -20.33 12.37 -11.89
N GLN A 31 -20.18 11.04 -11.77
CA GLN A 31 -20.64 10.27 -10.61
C GLN A 31 -19.65 10.29 -9.45
N LEU A 32 -18.42 10.80 -9.66
CA LEU A 32 -17.46 11.00 -8.59
C LEU A 32 -17.92 12.13 -7.66
N SER A 33 -17.70 11.97 -6.36
CA SER A 33 -17.93 13.06 -5.41
C SER A 33 -17.08 14.29 -5.73
N PRO A 34 -17.49 15.52 -5.35
CA PRO A 34 -16.71 16.72 -5.61
C PRO A 34 -15.27 16.65 -5.06
N GLN A 35 -15.06 15.92 -3.96
CA GLN A 35 -13.73 15.74 -3.37
C GLN A 35 -12.86 14.74 -4.15
N GLU A 36 -13.45 13.67 -4.68
CA GLU A 36 -12.77 12.75 -5.59
C GLU A 36 -12.39 13.47 -6.90
N GLN A 37 -13.31 14.23 -7.50
CA GLN A 37 -13.04 15.02 -8.71
C GLN A 37 -11.90 16.03 -8.50
N ARG A 38 -11.88 16.78 -7.38
CA ARG A 38 -10.78 17.70 -7.04
C ARG A 38 -9.44 16.99 -6.95
N THR A 39 -9.40 15.82 -6.31
CA THR A 39 -8.17 15.04 -6.13
C THR A 39 -7.70 14.40 -7.42
N LEU A 40 -8.64 13.98 -8.27
CA LEU A 40 -8.39 13.28 -9.52
C LEU A 40 -8.37 14.20 -10.74
N LYS A 41 -8.48 15.53 -10.58
CA LYS A 41 -8.61 16.52 -11.66
C LYS A 41 -7.69 16.27 -12.86
N ARG A 42 -6.44 15.88 -12.61
CA ARG A 42 -5.43 15.56 -13.66
C ARG A 42 -5.80 14.40 -14.60
N PHE A 43 -6.83 13.65 -14.25
CA PHE A 43 -7.30 12.47 -14.95
C PHE A 43 -8.66 12.67 -15.60
N GLY A 44 -9.34 13.81 -15.36
CA GLY A 44 -10.73 14.03 -15.78
C GLY A 44 -10.96 13.76 -17.25
N ASP A 45 -10.14 14.37 -18.11
CA ASP A 45 -10.28 14.29 -19.57
C ASP A 45 -10.15 12.86 -20.15
N ARG A 46 -9.51 11.95 -19.42
CA ARG A 46 -9.31 10.54 -19.84
C ARG A 46 -9.86 9.54 -18.83
N TRP A 47 -10.77 9.98 -17.98
CA TRP A 47 -11.26 9.16 -16.88
C TRP A 47 -12.06 7.98 -17.39
N ASP A 48 -12.95 8.25 -18.35
CA ASP A 48 -13.84 7.24 -18.93
C ASP A 48 -13.09 6.24 -19.82
N ASP A 49 -11.87 6.58 -20.28
CA ASP A 49 -10.99 5.68 -21.03
C ASP A 49 -10.29 4.65 -20.12
N PHE A 50 -10.31 4.84 -18.81
CA PHE A 50 -9.66 3.91 -17.90
C PHE A 50 -10.51 2.66 -17.67
N PRO A 51 -9.90 1.45 -17.64
CA PRO A 51 -10.60 0.25 -17.21
C PRO A 51 -11.21 0.44 -15.82
N ALA A 52 -12.40 -0.14 -15.58
CA ALA A 52 -13.13 0.00 -14.31
C ALA A 52 -12.26 -0.32 -13.08
N ALA A 53 -11.42 -1.36 -13.15
CA ALA A 53 -10.48 -1.70 -12.08
C ALA A 53 -9.47 -0.58 -11.76
N ARG A 54 -9.04 0.19 -12.77
CA ARG A 54 -8.15 1.34 -12.61
C ARG A 54 -8.90 2.54 -12.04
N GLN A 55 -10.10 2.83 -12.53
CA GLN A 55 -10.97 3.86 -11.98
C GLN A 55 -11.19 3.63 -10.47
N GLU A 56 -11.57 2.41 -10.08
CA GLU A 56 -11.82 2.07 -8.67
C GLU A 56 -10.55 2.15 -7.80
N ARG A 57 -9.37 1.84 -8.35
CA ARG A 57 -8.09 2.04 -7.64
C ARG A 57 -7.78 3.51 -7.42
N LEU A 58 -8.01 4.35 -8.43
CA LEU A 58 -7.81 5.80 -8.36
C LEU A 58 -8.80 6.44 -7.38
N ARG A 59 -10.07 6.07 -7.45
CA ARG A 59 -11.14 6.52 -6.55
C ARG A 59 -10.82 6.20 -5.09
N ARG A 60 -10.52 4.94 -4.77
CA ARG A 60 -10.06 4.55 -3.41
C ARG A 60 -8.80 5.28 -2.98
N GLY A 61 -7.92 5.63 -3.92
CA GLY A 61 -6.74 6.45 -3.65
C GLY A 61 -7.10 7.89 -3.29
N ALA A 62 -8.05 8.48 -4.01
CA ALA A 62 -8.56 9.82 -3.78
C ALA A 62 -9.26 9.92 -2.42
N ASP A 63 -10.12 8.95 -2.09
CA ASP A 63 -10.79 8.88 -0.79
C ASP A 63 -9.80 8.82 0.38
N ARG A 64 -8.80 7.92 0.32
CA ARG A 64 -7.74 7.88 1.34
C ARG A 64 -6.96 9.18 1.44
N TRP A 65 -6.65 9.81 0.32
CA TRP A 65 -5.94 11.09 0.30
C TRP A 65 -6.76 12.22 0.94
N SER A 66 -8.07 12.17 0.71
CA SER A 66 -9.08 13.06 1.25
C SER A 66 -9.08 13.03 2.79
N GLN A 67 -8.98 11.83 3.37
CA GLN A 67 -9.00 11.60 4.82
C GLN A 67 -7.65 11.87 5.52
N MET A 68 -6.56 12.04 4.76
CA MET A 68 -5.24 12.34 5.34
C MET A 68 -5.16 13.78 5.86
N SER A 69 -4.54 13.94 7.03
CA SER A 69 -4.10 15.23 7.57
C SER A 69 -3.04 15.89 6.67
N PRO A 70 -2.80 17.21 6.80
CA PRO A 70 -1.76 17.90 6.03
C PRO A 70 -0.37 17.27 6.20
N GLU A 71 -0.03 16.78 7.40
CA GLU A 71 1.24 16.13 7.67
C GLU A 71 1.36 14.77 6.99
N GLU A 72 0.31 13.96 7.05
CA GLU A 72 0.26 12.66 6.35
C GLU A 72 0.39 12.85 4.83
N ARG A 73 -0.27 13.87 4.27
CA ARG A 73 -0.12 14.24 2.86
C ARG A 73 1.32 14.64 2.54
N ARG A 74 1.97 15.47 3.38
CA ARG A 74 3.40 15.82 3.20
C ARG A 74 4.29 14.58 3.21
N SER A 75 4.10 13.69 4.18
CA SER A 75 4.84 12.42 4.29
C SER A 75 4.60 11.53 3.07
N ALA A 76 3.36 11.41 2.60
CA ALA A 76 3.01 10.65 1.40
C ALA A 76 3.69 11.22 0.15
N LYS A 77 3.67 12.55 -0.06
CA LYS A 77 4.38 13.20 -1.18
C LYS A 77 5.88 12.92 -1.12
N HIS A 78 6.49 13.03 0.06
CA HIS A 78 7.91 12.74 0.27
C HIS A 78 8.26 11.29 -0.08
N ASN A 79 7.49 10.34 0.43
CA ASN A 79 7.69 8.92 0.14
C ASN A 79 7.50 8.61 -1.35
N PHE A 80 6.53 9.27 -2.01
CA PHE A 80 6.34 9.13 -3.45
C PHE A 80 7.49 9.70 -4.28
N ARG A 81 8.07 10.84 -3.87
CA ARG A 81 9.28 11.39 -4.53
C ARG A 81 10.45 10.41 -4.42
N LYS A 82 10.68 9.86 -3.23
CA LYS A 82 11.71 8.81 -3.02
C LYS A 82 11.45 7.57 -3.87
N TRP A 83 10.20 7.12 -3.94
CA TRP A 83 9.80 5.99 -4.77
C TRP A 83 10.17 6.21 -6.24
N LYS A 84 9.86 7.37 -6.80
CA LYS A 84 10.15 7.70 -8.20
C LYS A 84 11.65 7.74 -8.52
N GLN A 85 12.51 7.92 -7.52
CA GLN A 85 13.96 7.92 -7.66
C GLN A 85 14.57 6.51 -7.57
N LEU A 86 13.78 5.50 -7.18
CA LEU A 86 14.25 4.11 -7.14
C LEU A 86 14.35 3.53 -8.55
N SER A 87 15.38 2.71 -8.79
CA SER A 87 15.49 1.91 -10.02
C SER A 87 14.30 0.93 -10.15
N PRO A 88 13.99 0.43 -11.35
CA PRO A 88 12.92 -0.56 -11.53
C PRO A 88 13.06 -1.78 -10.62
N GLU A 89 14.28 -2.29 -10.42
CA GLU A 89 14.58 -3.45 -9.56
C GLU A 89 14.34 -3.11 -8.08
N GLN A 90 14.73 -1.90 -7.66
CA GLN A 90 14.49 -1.42 -6.31
C GLN A 90 13.00 -1.21 -6.03
N GLN A 91 12.26 -0.64 -6.98
CA GLN A 91 10.81 -0.51 -6.92
C GLN A 91 10.18 -1.89 -6.77
N GLU A 92 10.58 -2.85 -7.59
CA GLU A 92 10.05 -4.21 -7.56
C GLU A 92 10.31 -4.92 -6.23
N ARG A 93 11.52 -4.77 -5.68
CA ARG A 93 11.84 -5.26 -4.33
C ARG A 93 10.92 -4.67 -3.26
N VAL A 94 10.56 -3.40 -3.37
CA VAL A 94 9.66 -2.76 -2.40
C VAL A 94 8.22 -3.21 -2.63
N ARG A 95 7.75 -3.40 -3.87
CA ARG A 95 6.43 -4.00 -4.18
C ARG A 95 6.29 -5.37 -3.53
N LYS A 96 7.23 -6.28 -3.81
CA LYS A 96 7.25 -7.64 -3.23
C LYS A 96 7.28 -7.62 -1.69
N ARG A 97 8.04 -6.70 -1.08
CA ARG A 97 8.04 -6.53 0.39
C ARG A 97 6.68 -6.06 0.91
N PHE A 98 6.03 -5.14 0.22
CA PHE A 98 4.72 -4.63 0.59
C PHE A 98 3.62 -5.67 0.43
N GLU A 99 3.65 -6.46 -0.65
CA GLU A 99 2.72 -7.57 -0.88
C GLU A 99 2.81 -8.62 0.22
N ARG A 100 4.04 -9.07 0.55
CA ARG A 100 4.25 -9.99 1.69
C ARG A 100 3.71 -9.41 2.99
N PHE A 101 3.93 -8.12 3.23
CA PHE A 101 3.41 -7.46 4.43
C PHE A 101 1.87 -7.42 4.46
N ARG A 102 1.21 -7.19 3.31
CA ARG A 102 -0.27 -7.19 3.22
C ARG A 102 -0.88 -8.57 3.44
N GLN A 103 -0.14 -9.63 3.14
CA GLN A 103 -0.56 -11.02 3.36
C GLN A 103 -0.41 -11.47 4.82
N LEU A 104 0.30 -10.70 5.66
CA LEU A 104 0.44 -11.04 7.08
C LEU A 104 -0.91 -10.90 7.81
N PRO A 105 -1.17 -11.73 8.84
CA PRO A 105 -2.30 -11.53 9.73
C PRO A 105 -2.33 -10.12 10.34
N GLY A 106 -3.52 -9.59 10.60
CA GLY A 106 -3.69 -8.21 11.07
C GLY A 106 -2.89 -7.89 12.34
N GLU A 107 -2.75 -8.85 13.25
CA GLU A 107 -1.94 -8.71 14.46
C GLU A 107 -0.45 -8.53 14.14
N GLU A 108 0.09 -9.36 13.25
CA GLU A 108 1.48 -9.28 12.82
C GLU A 108 1.76 -7.96 12.08
N GLN A 109 0.81 -7.48 11.27
CA GLN A 109 0.91 -6.15 10.66
C GLN A 109 0.97 -5.03 11.71
N ARG A 110 0.08 -5.07 12.72
CA ARG A 110 0.08 -4.09 13.82
C ARG A 110 1.40 -4.12 14.58
N ARG A 111 1.91 -5.32 14.88
CA ARG A 111 3.19 -5.54 15.55
C ARG A 111 4.35 -4.91 14.79
N LEU A 112 4.45 -5.14 13.48
CA LEU A 112 5.50 -4.57 12.65
C LEU A 112 5.39 -3.03 12.52
N ARG A 113 4.18 -2.48 12.48
CA ARG A 113 3.97 -1.02 12.50
C ARG A 113 4.41 -0.41 13.82
N ALA A 114 3.99 -0.99 14.95
CA ALA A 114 4.39 -0.54 16.29
C ALA A 114 5.91 -0.61 16.48
N THR A 115 6.52 -1.73 16.07
CA THR A 115 7.98 -1.93 16.01
C THR A 115 8.69 -0.78 15.30
N ARG A 116 8.20 -0.42 14.12
CA ARG A 116 8.79 0.64 13.31
C ARG A 116 8.61 2.01 13.96
N GLN A 117 7.44 2.28 14.55
CA GLN A 117 7.18 3.56 15.21
C GLN A 117 8.03 3.73 16.47
N TRP A 118 8.11 2.69 17.31
CA TRP A 118 9.01 2.66 18.45
C TRP A 118 10.46 2.92 18.03
N PHE A 119 10.95 2.24 16.98
CA PHE A 119 12.32 2.45 16.52
C PHE A 119 12.55 3.90 16.04
N LYS A 120 11.55 4.52 15.41
CA LYS A 120 11.63 5.92 14.96
C LYS A 120 11.59 6.91 16.12
N SER A 121 10.92 6.59 17.21
CA SER A 121 10.83 7.45 18.40
C SER A 121 12.06 7.38 19.29
N GLN A 122 12.99 6.46 19.05
CA GLN A 122 14.23 6.37 19.84
C GLN A 122 15.18 7.53 19.51
N PRO A 123 15.98 8.00 20.49
CA PRO A 123 17.05 8.96 20.27
C PRO A 123 18.00 8.53 19.12
N PRO A 124 18.57 9.47 18.35
CA PRO A 124 19.47 9.15 17.25
C PRO A 124 20.60 8.19 17.62
N GLU A 125 21.19 8.36 18.80
CA GLU A 125 22.31 7.57 19.33
C GLU A 125 21.88 6.11 19.56
N ARG A 126 20.73 5.92 20.23
CA ARG A 126 20.15 4.58 20.42
C ARG A 126 19.78 3.90 19.11
N ARG A 127 19.25 4.64 18.13
CA ARG A 127 18.99 4.07 16.80
C ARG A 127 20.26 3.61 16.10
N GLN A 128 21.35 4.36 16.22
CA GLN A 128 22.64 4.01 15.65
C GLN A 128 23.24 2.77 16.32
N GLU A 129 23.21 2.71 17.66
CA GLU A 129 23.66 1.56 18.42
C GLU A 129 22.91 0.29 18.03
N LEU A 130 21.58 0.34 17.97
CA LEU A 130 20.76 -0.79 17.55
C LEU A 130 21.09 -1.26 16.12
N ARG A 131 21.39 -0.33 15.21
CA ARG A 131 21.83 -0.66 13.85
C ARG A 131 23.19 -1.34 13.84
N LYS A 132 24.18 -0.79 14.55
CA LYS A 132 25.53 -1.36 14.67
C LYS A 132 25.47 -2.77 15.26
N LYS A 133 24.72 -2.93 16.36
CA LYS A 133 24.48 -4.22 17.00
C LYS A 133 23.87 -5.23 16.03
N TRP A 134 22.82 -4.84 15.29
CA TRP A 134 22.19 -5.71 14.29
C TRP A 134 23.14 -6.10 13.14
N GLN A 135 23.96 -5.16 12.67
CA GLN A 135 24.93 -5.38 11.59
C GLN A 135 26.02 -6.38 12.00
N GLY A 136 26.51 -6.29 13.24
CA GLY A 136 27.53 -7.19 13.78
C GLY A 136 27.04 -8.60 14.15
N MET A 137 25.73 -8.84 14.19
CA MET A 137 25.15 -10.16 14.49
C MET A 137 25.12 -11.09 13.27
N SER A 138 25.43 -12.37 13.50
CA SER A 138 25.16 -13.48 12.58
C SER A 138 23.65 -13.69 12.36
N PRO A 139 23.23 -14.43 11.32
CA PRO A 139 21.81 -14.71 11.08
C PRO A 139 21.10 -15.36 12.28
N GLN A 140 21.77 -16.27 12.99
CA GLN A 140 21.21 -16.96 14.15
C GLN A 140 21.04 -16.01 15.34
N GLU A 141 22.03 -15.16 15.60
CA GLU A 141 21.97 -14.13 16.64
C GLU A 141 20.88 -13.10 16.35
N ARG A 142 20.70 -12.68 15.09
CA ARG A 142 19.60 -11.79 14.69
C ARG A 142 18.23 -12.39 14.98
N HIS A 143 18.05 -13.69 14.79
CA HIS A 143 16.81 -14.38 15.14
C HIS A 143 16.56 -14.36 16.64
N ARG A 144 17.59 -14.64 17.45
CA ARG A 144 17.48 -14.57 18.92
C ARG A 144 17.19 -13.15 19.39
N PHE A 145 17.96 -12.17 18.91
CA PHE A 145 17.77 -10.76 19.22
C PHE A 145 16.37 -10.28 18.86
N ARG A 146 15.84 -10.67 17.68
CA ARG A 146 14.45 -10.34 17.31
C ARG A 146 13.44 -10.91 18.31
N ARG A 147 13.59 -12.17 18.73
CA ARG A 147 12.66 -12.80 19.69
C ARG A 147 12.73 -12.11 21.05
N GLU A 148 13.93 -11.87 21.57
CA GLU A 148 14.14 -11.22 22.86
C GLU A 148 13.66 -9.78 22.87
N PHE A 149 13.98 -9.04 21.81
CA PHE A 149 13.52 -7.67 21.59
C PHE A 149 11.99 -7.61 21.50
N GLU A 150 11.36 -8.62 20.89
CA GLU A 150 9.92 -8.74 20.77
C GLU A 150 9.23 -9.01 22.13
N SER A 151 9.89 -9.75 23.03
CA SER A 151 9.38 -10.03 24.38
C SER A 151 9.44 -8.81 25.32
N HIS A 152 10.42 -7.93 25.15
CA HIS A 152 10.66 -6.78 26.03
C HIS A 152 10.12 -5.44 25.47
N ARG A 153 9.29 -5.50 24.43
CA ARG A 153 8.77 -4.29 23.77
C ARG A 153 7.75 -3.54 24.63
N PRO A 154 7.87 -2.20 24.77
CA PRO A 154 6.79 -1.39 25.34
C PRO A 154 5.55 -1.52 24.45
N GLY A 155 4.44 -2.00 25.02
CA GLY A 155 3.19 -2.30 24.31
C GLY A 155 2.80 -3.79 24.29
N LYS A 156 3.74 -4.69 24.57
CA LYS A 156 3.44 -6.06 25.01
C LYS A 156 3.74 -6.16 26.50
N ARG A 157 2.83 -5.72 27.37
CA ARG A 157 2.79 -6.37 28.68
C ARG A 157 2.43 -7.82 28.39
N ALA A 158 3.42 -8.71 28.44
CA ALA A 158 3.16 -10.14 28.48
C ALA A 158 2.11 -10.35 29.57
N ILE A 159 0.93 -10.85 29.23
CA ILE A 159 0.04 -11.42 30.23
C ILE A 159 0.87 -12.55 30.83
N PRO A 160 1.24 -12.49 32.13
CA PRO A 160 1.95 -13.60 32.73
C PRO A 160 1.08 -14.85 32.52
N PRO A 161 1.64 -15.98 32.06
CA PRO A 161 0.87 -17.22 31.88
C PRO A 161 0.16 -17.67 33.17
N ASP A 162 0.50 -17.07 34.31
CA ASP A 162 -0.05 -17.35 35.62
C ASP A 162 -1.42 -16.68 35.91
N ARG A 163 -1.96 -15.83 35.03
CA ARG A 163 -3.31 -15.25 35.24
C ARG A 163 -4.46 -16.14 34.78
N GLU A 164 -4.23 -17.12 33.90
CA GLU A 164 -5.28 -18.08 33.50
C GLU A 164 -5.51 -19.17 34.57
N ARG A 165 -4.47 -19.55 35.33
CA ARG A 165 -4.59 -20.56 36.40
C ARG A 165 -5.46 -20.10 37.58
N ARG A 166 -5.47 -18.79 37.89
CA ARG A 166 -6.26 -18.23 39.00
C ARG A 166 -7.74 -18.01 38.67
N ARG A 167 -8.12 -18.00 37.39
CA ARG A 167 -9.53 -17.79 36.99
C ARG A 167 -10.38 -19.05 37.12
N HIS A 168 -9.75 -20.23 37.10
CA HIS A 168 -10.41 -21.54 37.21
C HIS A 168 -10.38 -22.14 38.63
N GLN A 169 -9.76 -21.48 39.61
CA GLN A 169 -9.66 -21.98 41.00
C GLN A 169 -10.44 -21.17 42.03
N ARG A 170 -11.35 -20.27 41.61
CA ARG A 170 -12.29 -19.68 42.58
C ARG A 170 -13.39 -20.70 42.89
N PRO A 171 -13.49 -21.23 44.12
CA PRO A 171 -14.65 -22.02 44.48
C PRO A 171 -15.86 -21.09 44.42
N ARG A 172 -16.92 -21.54 43.74
CA ARG A 172 -18.22 -20.90 43.80
C ARG A 172 -18.70 -21.01 45.25
N ARG A 173 -18.77 -19.87 45.94
CA ARG A 173 -19.62 -19.74 47.12
C ARG A 173 -21.05 -19.52 46.66
#